data_AF-A0A5C7JZ81-F1
#
_entry.id   AF-A0A5C7JZ81-F1
#
_cell.length_a   1.000
_cell.length_b   1.000
_cell.length_c   1.000
_cell.angle_alpha   90.00
_cell.angle_beta   90.00
_cell.angle_gamma   90.00
#
_symmetry.space_group_name_H-M   'P 1'
#
loop_
_entity.id
_entity.type
_entity.pdbx_description
1 polymer ?
#
loop_
_entity_poly.entity_id
_entity_poly.type
_entity_poly.pdbx_seq_one_letter_code
_entity_poly.pdbx_strand_id
1 'polypeptide(L)' 'MTLNRGRVRWQCRRALLELDLVFARFLERHFDRLTDDQLADLDDLLLVEDHDLWAMINGSKPVTDDRWKEMVELLRAK' A
#
# COMPACT_ATOMS: atom_id res chain seq x y z
N MET A 1 -5.07 -14.10 11.68
CA MET A 1 -5.38 -12.92 12.52
C MET A 1 -6.47 -12.13 11.82
N THR A 2 -7.47 -11.61 12.52
CA THR A 2 -8.54 -10.81 11.90
C THR A 2 -7.97 -9.53 11.29
N LEU A 3 -7.87 -9.49 9.96
CA LEU A 3 -7.39 -8.35 9.20
C LEU A 3 -8.38 -7.19 9.35
N ASN A 4 -7.93 -6.14 10.04
CA ASN A 4 -8.80 -5.04 10.41
C ASN A 4 -8.69 -3.93 9.38
N ARG A 5 -9.61 -3.93 8.40
CA ARG A 5 -9.72 -2.91 7.35
C ARG A 5 -9.63 -1.48 7.90
N GLY A 6 -10.24 -1.20 9.05
CA GLY A 6 -10.17 0.12 9.68
C GLY A 6 -8.74 0.53 10.07
N ARG A 7 -7.90 -0.42 10.49
CA ARG A 7 -6.50 -0.18 10.84
C ARG A 7 -5.65 0.14 9.61
N VAL A 8 -5.77 -0.67 8.55
CA VAL A 8 -5.06 -0.46 7.28
C VAL A 8 -5.37 0.92 6.70
N ARG A 9 -6.65 1.30 6.69
CA ARG A 9 -7.09 2.64 6.25
C ARG A 9 -6.45 3.76 7.07
N TRP A 10 -6.24 3.54 8.37
CA TRP A 10 -5.59 4.52 9.24
C TRP A 10 -4.07 4.58 9.01
N GLN A 11 -3.40 3.45 8.78
CA GLN A 11 -1.96 3.37 8.49
C GLN A 11 -1.58 3.99 7.13
N CYS A 12 -2.53 4.09 6.19
CA CYS A 12 -2.33 4.81 4.94
C CYS A 12 -2.17 6.33 5.12
N ARG A 13 -2.53 6.88 6.30
CA ARG A 13 -2.35 8.32 6.59
C ARG A 13 -0.89 8.59 6.93
N ARG A 14 -0.13 9.07 5.95
CA ARG A 14 1.31 9.28 6.04
C ARG A 14 1.62 10.79 6.13
N ALA A 15 2.78 11.14 6.68
CA ALA A 15 3.21 12.54 6.74
C ALA A 15 3.58 13.11 5.36
N LEU A 16 3.97 12.24 4.42
CA LEU A 16 4.31 12.61 3.06
C LEU A 16 3.06 12.75 2.19
N LEU A 17 2.83 13.96 1.67
CA LEU A 17 1.64 14.29 0.86
C LEU A 17 1.52 13.42 -0.39
N GLU A 18 2.65 13.11 -1.03
CA GLU A 18 2.67 12.28 -2.24
C GLU A 18 2.16 10.86 -1.96
N LEU A 19 2.61 10.25 -0.86
CA LEU A 19 2.10 8.95 -0.42
C LEU A 19 0.63 9.02 -0.02
N ASP A 20 0.24 10.05 0.73
CA ASP A 20 -1.15 10.23 1.17
C ASP A 20 -2.11 10.31 -0.03
N LEU A 21 -1.75 11.04 -1.08
CA LEU A 21 -2.55 11.14 -2.31
C LEU A 21 -2.63 9.82 -3.08
N VAL A 22 -1.53 9.07 -3.18
CA VAL A 22 -1.52 7.75 -3.83
C VAL A 22 -2.40 6.79 -3.05
N PHE A 23 -2.23 6.71 -1.73
CA PHE A 23 -3.03 5.83 -0.89
C PHE A 23 -4.49 6.25 -0.84
N ALA A 24 -4.82 7.54 -0.80
CA ALA A 24 -6.21 8.00 -0.81
C ALA A 24 -6.94 7.53 -2.08
N ARG A 25 -6.35 7.76 -3.26
CA ARG A 25 -6.92 7.30 -4.55
C ARG A 25 -7.02 5.79 -4.64
N PHE A 26 -5.99 5.09 -4.17
CA PHE A 26 -5.97 3.64 -4.12
C PHE A 26 -7.08 3.10 -3.21
N LEU A 27 -7.22 3.67 -2.01
CA LEU A 27 -8.23 3.27 -1.04
C LEU A 27 -9.64 3.53 -1.57
N GLU A 28 -9.88 4.61 -2.30
CA GLU A 28 -11.20 4.88 -2.87
C GLU A 28 -11.60 3.89 -3.98
N ARG A 29 -10.63 3.40 -4.77
CA ARG A 29 -10.91 2.56 -5.95
C ARG A 29 -10.75 1.06 -5.72
N HIS A 30 -9.78 0.68 -4.90
CA HIS A 30 -9.37 -0.71 -4.72
C HIS A 30 -9.76 -1.28 -3.36
N PHE A 31 -9.88 -0.46 -2.30
CA PHE A 31 -10.10 -0.96 -0.93
C PHE A 31 -11.36 -1.82 -0.76
N ASP A 32 -12.44 -1.50 -1.47
CA ASP A 32 -13.67 -2.29 -1.43
C ASP A 32 -13.55 -3.63 -2.18
N ARG A 33 -12.61 -3.71 -3.13
CA ARG A 33 -12.31 -4.89 -3.96
C ARG A 33 -11.16 -5.74 -3.44
N LEU A 34 -10.40 -5.27 -2.45
CA LEU A 34 -9.27 -6.00 -1.88
C LEU A 34 -9.77 -7.29 -1.20
N THR A 35 -9.11 -8.39 -1.53
CA THR A 35 -9.28 -9.67 -0.82
C THR A 35 -8.52 -9.64 0.51
N ASP A 36 -8.82 -10.59 1.39
CA ASP A 36 -8.14 -10.72 2.69
C ASP A 36 -6.61 -10.87 2.52
N ASP A 37 -6.18 -11.64 1.53
CA ASP A 37 -4.76 -11.86 1.19
C ASP A 37 -4.06 -10.56 0.78
N GLN A 38 -4.64 -9.80 -0.15
CA GLN A 38 -4.10 -8.49 -0.54
C GLN A 38 -4.13 -7.49 0.61
N LEU A 39 -5.13 -7.56 1.49
CA LEU A 39 -5.15 -6.70 2.67
C LEU A 39 -4.00 -7.01 3.63
N ALA A 40 -3.62 -8.29 3.74
CA ALA A 40 -2.46 -8.73 4.53
C ALA A 40 -1.16 -8.22 3.93
N ASP A 41 -1.01 -8.33 2.60
CA ASP A 41 0.16 -7.78 1.90
C ASP A 41 0.26 -6.26 2.07
N LEU A 42 -0.87 -5.55 2.04
CA LEU A 42 -0.90 -4.11 2.29
C LEU A 42 -0.48 -3.77 3.71
N ASP A 43 -0.99 -4.51 4.70
CA ASP A 43 -0.65 -4.30 6.11
C ASP A 43 0.86 -4.47 6.32
N ASP A 44 1.45 -5.53 5.73
CA ASP A 44 2.89 -5.82 5.77
C ASP A 44 3.71 -4.73 5.06
N LEU A 45 3.26 -4.29 3.88
CA LEU A 45 3.87 -3.20 3.12
C LEU A 45 3.83 -1.88 3.90
N LEU A 46 2.75 -1.63 4.65
CA LEU A 46 2.57 -0.44 5.47
C LEU A 46 3.45 -0.46 6.74
N LEU A 47 4.09 -1.58 7.10
CA LEU A 47 5.10 -1.60 8.16
C LEU A 47 6.44 -0.99 7.72
N VAL A 48 6.65 -0.82 6.40
CA VAL A 48 7.86 -0.21 5.84
C VAL A 48 7.85 1.31 6.04
N GLU A 49 9.05 1.89 6.19
CA GLU A 49 9.24 3.35 6.30
C GLU A 49 8.73 4.12 5.08
N ASP A 50 8.20 5.32 5.32
CA ASP A 50 7.61 6.19 4.29
C ASP A 50 8.54 6.41 3.09
N HIS A 51 9.81 6.72 3.34
CA HIS A 51 10.78 7.00 2.28
C HIS A 51 11.02 5.78 1.38
N ASP A 52 11.07 4.61 1.99
CA ASP A 52 11.40 3.36 1.33
C ASP A 52 10.18 2.84 0.53
N LEU A 53 9.00 2.98 1.12
CA LEU A 53 7.70 2.77 0.48
C LEU A 53 7.51 3.68 -0.74
N TRP A 54 7.82 4.98 -0.60
CA TRP A 54 7.77 5.92 -1.72
C TRP A 54 8.77 5.55 -2.81
N ALA A 55 9.99 5.16 -2.46
CA ALA A 55 10.98 4.71 -3.43
C ALA A 55 10.49 3.46 -4.19
N MET A 56 9.82 2.53 -3.51
CA MET A 56 9.19 1.37 -4.15
C MET A 56 8.02 1.78 -5.05
N ILE A 57 7.15 2.71 -4.65
CA ILE A 57 6.03 3.16 -5.47
C ILE A 57 6.50 3.96 -6.69
N ASN A 58 7.49 4.84 -6.53
CA ASN A 58 8.08 5.64 -7.61
C ASN A 58 9.02 4.83 -8.53
N GLY A 59 9.33 3.57 -8.18
CA GLY A 59 10.24 2.72 -8.95
C GLY A 59 11.72 3.05 -8.80
N SER A 60 12.06 3.85 -7.80
CA SER A 60 13.44 4.10 -7.38
C SER A 60 14.04 2.91 -6.62
N LYS A 61 13.22 2.07 -5.99
CA LYS A 61 13.65 0.85 -5.28
C LYS A 61 12.94 -0.40 -5.82
N PRO A 62 13.66 -1.51 -6.06
CA PRO A 62 13.03 -2.76 -6.45
C PRO A 62 12.33 -3.43 -5.26
N VAL A 63 11.11 -3.92 -5.51
CA VAL A 63 10.39 -4.77 -4.56
C VAL A 63 10.97 -6.18 -4.66
N THR A 64 11.41 -6.73 -3.54
CA THR A 64 12.10 -8.04 -3.49
C THR A 64 11.13 -9.20 -3.29
N ASP A 65 9.99 -8.95 -2.64
CA ASP A 65 8.92 -9.92 -2.42
C ASP A 65 7.93 -9.92 -3.59
N ASP A 66 7.69 -11.09 -4.19
CA ASP A 66 6.79 -11.22 -5.34
C ASP A 66 5.33 -10.86 -4.98
N ARG A 67 4.91 -11.19 -3.76
CA ARG A 67 3.60 -10.79 -3.19
C ARG A 67 3.40 -9.28 -3.13
N TRP A 68 4.43 -8.54 -2.75
CA TRP A 68 4.39 -7.08 -2.69
C TRP A 68 4.50 -6.45 -4.08
N LYS A 69 5.05 -7.19 -5.05
CA LYS A 69 5.25 -6.69 -6.40
C LYS A 69 3.92 -6.45 -7.09
N GLU A 70 3.00 -7.43 -7.03
CA GLU A 70 1.64 -7.27 -7.54
C GLU A 70 0.92 -6.10 -6.84
N MET A 71 1.11 -5.95 -5.53
CA MET A 71 0.47 -4.88 -4.76
C MET A 71 1.01 -3.48 -5.11
N VAL A 72 2.33 -3.35 -5.24
CA VAL A 72 2.99 -2.10 -5.65
C VAL A 72 2.63 -1.76 -7.09
N GLU A 73 2.50 -2.74 -7.97
CA GLU A 73 1.98 -2.52 -9.32
C GLU A 73 0.52 -2.04 -9.30
N LEU A 74 -0.32 -2.57 -8.42
CA LEU A 74 -1.69 -2.10 -8.20
C LEU A 74 -1.72 -0.64 -7.68
N LEU A 75 -0.82 -0.30 -6.76
CA LEU A 75 -0.65 1.06 -6.23
C LEU A 75 -0.15 2.06 -7.29
N ARG A 76 0.68 1.60 -8.23
CA ARG A 76 1.15 2.39 -9.38
C ARG A 76 0.12 2.51 -10.50
N ALA A 77 -0.79 1.54 -10.61
CA ALA A 77 -1.81 1.52 -11.63
C ALA A 77 -2.76 2.72 -11.44
N LYS A 78 -2.88 3.55 -12.48
CA LYS A 78 -3.57 4.85 -12.43
C LYS A 78 -5.09 4.79 -12.29
#